data_AF-A0A3S0Q5A1-F1
#
_entry.id   AF-A0A3S0Q5A1-F1
#
_cell.length_a   1.000
_cell.length_b   1.000
_cell.length_c   1.000
_cell.angle_alpha   90.00
_cell.angle_beta   90.00
_cell.angle_gamma   90.00
#
_symmetry.space_group_name_H-M   'P 1'
#
loop_
_entity.id
_entity.type
_entity.pdbx_description
1 polymer ?
#
loop_
_entity_poly.entity_id
_entity_poly.type
_entity_poly.pdbx_seq_one_letter_code
_entity_poly.pdbx_strand_id
1 'polypeptide(L)'
;MGTMIGIPFIIWLLFTAFDFGNTDQIFAVSGILGILVNLVKWKNSVPPAIISFLMMLSPLISRTIQVPFELFNYLLFQIPLAIFIIGYPASVILTVKRQNEKTA
;
A
#
# COMPACT_ATOMS: atom_id res chain seq x y z
N MET A 1 -12.49 21.08 17.73
CA MET A 1 -11.60 20.85 16.57
C MET A 1 -11.05 19.44 16.72
N GLY A 2 -11.42 18.51 15.85
CA GLY A 2 -10.97 17.12 15.93
C GLY A 2 -9.51 17.03 15.50
N THR A 3 -8.62 16.64 16.41
CA THR A 3 -7.24 16.30 16.08
C THR A 3 -7.23 14.93 15.41
N MET A 4 -6.78 14.83 14.17
CA MET A 4 -6.47 13.52 13.58
C MET A 4 -5.28 12.94 14.35
N ILE A 5 -5.54 11.91 15.16
CA ILE A 5 -4.47 11.13 15.77
C ILE A 5 -3.69 10.51 14.61
N GLY A 6 -2.37 10.73 14.59
CA GLY A 6 -1.46 10.15 13.60
C GLY A 6 -1.32 8.64 13.79
N ILE A 7 -2.38 7.90 13.53
CA ILE A 7 -2.41 6.45 13.60
C ILE A 7 -1.55 5.93 12.44
N PRO A 8 -0.55 5.05 12.72
CA PRO A 8 0.22 4.39 11.68
C PRO A 8 -0.68 3.74 10.64
N PHE A 9 -0.33 3.87 9.37
CA PHE A 9 -1.18 3.43 8.26
C PHE A 9 -1.63 1.96 8.36
N ILE A 10 -0.75 1.07 8.82
CA ILE A 10 -1.05 -0.36 9.02
C ILE A 10 -2.14 -0.55 10.09
N ILE A 11 -2.08 0.22 11.18
CA ILE A 11 -3.07 0.16 12.25
C ILE A 11 -4.43 0.67 11.73
N TRP A 12 -4.41 1.74 10.94
CA TRP A 12 -5.61 2.24 10.28
C TRP A 12 -6.25 1.20 9.36
N LEU A 13 -5.46 0.52 8.51
CA LEU A 13 -5.95 -0.57 7.65
C LEU A 13 -6.68 -1.66 8.45
N LEU A 14 -6.09 -2.09 9.57
CA LEU A 14 -6.67 -3.15 10.40
C LEU A 14 -8.01 -2.72 10.98
N PHE A 15 -8.12 -1.52 11.56
CA PHE A 15 -9.40 -1.05 12.11
C PHE A 15 -10.46 -0.86 11.03
N THR A 16 -10.11 -0.21 9.91
CA THR A 16 -11.06 0.09 8.83
C THR A 16 -11.52 -1.18 8.11
N ALA A 17 -10.71 -2.24 8.05
CA ALA A 17 -11.12 -3.51 7.44
C ALA A 17 -12.28 -4.20 8.19
N PHE A 18 -12.46 -3.93 9.48
CA PHE A 18 -13.58 -4.44 10.29
C PHE A 18 -14.69 -3.40 10.52
N ASP A 19 -14.59 -2.22 9.91
CA ASP A 19 -15.60 -1.15 10.00
C ASP A 19 -16.72 -1.37 8.97
N PHE A 20 -17.60 -2.32 9.27
CA PHE A 20 -18.67 -2.73 8.35
C PHE A 20 -19.68 -1.62 8.07
N GLY A 21 -19.96 -1.37 6.79
CA GLY A 21 -20.84 -0.30 6.34
C GLY A 21 -20.11 0.99 5.96
N ASN A 22 -18.81 1.07 6.19
CA ASN A 22 -17.95 2.13 5.68
C ASN A 22 -17.42 1.78 4.28
N THR A 23 -17.50 2.73 3.35
CA THR A 23 -16.95 2.56 1.99
C THR A 23 -15.42 2.36 1.99
N ASP A 24 -14.73 2.86 3.01
CA ASP A 24 -13.29 2.72 3.16
C ASP A 24 -12.85 1.28 3.45
N GLN A 25 -13.77 0.45 3.93
CA GLN A 25 -13.52 -0.95 4.25
C GLN A 25 -12.96 -1.71 3.04
N ILE A 26 -13.53 -1.49 1.84
CA ILE A 26 -13.10 -2.19 0.62
C ILE A 26 -11.65 -1.85 0.28
N PHE A 27 -11.27 -0.59 0.42
CA PHE A 27 -9.89 -0.15 0.19
C PHE A 27 -8.94 -0.69 1.26
N ALA A 28 -9.36 -0.72 2.52
CA ALA A 28 -8.56 -1.29 3.61
C ALA A 28 -8.31 -2.79 3.40
N VAL A 29 -9.35 -3.56 3.06
CA VAL A 29 -9.27 -4.99 2.74
C VAL A 29 -8.36 -5.22 1.53
N SER A 30 -8.52 -4.42 0.46
CA SER A 30 -7.64 -4.44 -0.71
C SER A 30 -6.17 -4.22 -0.32
N GLY A 31 -5.88 -3.21 0.50
CA GLY A 31 -4.54 -2.93 0.99
C GLY A 31 -3.91 -4.08 1.77
N ILE A 32 -4.68 -4.70 2.68
CA ILE A 32 -4.24 -5.86 3.46
C ILE A 32 -3.94 -7.03 2.53
N LEU A 33 -4.82 -7.33 1.57
CA LEU A 33 -4.60 -8.39 0.59
C LEU A 33 -3.32 -8.14 -0.23
N GLY A 34 -3.09 -6.91 -0.68
CA GLY A 34 -1.84 -6.54 -1.35
C GLY A 34 -0.61 -6.80 -0.49
N ILE A 35 -0.64 -6.44 0.80
CA ILE A 35 0.44 -6.78 1.74
C ILE A 35 0.63 -8.30 1.82
N LEU A 36 -0.45 -9.07 1.98
CA LEU A 36 -0.39 -10.53 2.08
C LEU A 36 0.22 -11.16 0.82
N VAL A 37 -0.10 -10.67 -0.38
CA VAL A 37 0.49 -11.16 -1.65
C VAL A 37 2.02 -11.04 -1.64
N ASN A 38 2.60 -9.99 -1.02
CA ASN A 38 4.06 -9.86 -0.88
C ASN A 38 4.68 -10.84 0.12
N LEU A 39 3.90 -11.36 1.07
CA LEU A 39 4.37 -12.30 2.09
C LEU A 39 4.37 -13.75 1.57
N VAL A 40 3.59 -14.05 0.53
CA VAL A 40 3.59 -15.37 -0.09
C VAL A 40 4.79 -15.54 -1.03
N LYS A 41 5.33 -16.77 -1.12
CA LYS A 41 6.47 -17.14 -2.00
C LYS A 41 6.28 -16.81 -3.49
N TRP A 42 5.09 -16.40 -3.92
CA TRP A 42 4.78 -15.93 -5.27
C TRP A 42 5.33 -14.54 -5.62
N LYS A 43 5.98 -13.84 -4.68
CA LYS A 43 6.66 -12.55 -4.89
C LYS A 43 7.63 -12.50 -6.09
N ASN A 44 8.20 -13.63 -6.52
CA ASN A 44 9.22 -13.65 -7.56
C ASN A 44 8.66 -13.59 -9.00
N SER A 45 7.35 -13.54 -9.18
CA SER A 45 6.73 -13.27 -10.48
C SER A 45 6.22 -11.83 -10.58
N VAL A 46 6.40 -11.23 -11.75
CA VAL A 46 6.04 -9.82 -12.01
C VAL A 46 4.54 -9.55 -11.87
N PRO A 47 3.62 -10.41 -12.37
CA PRO A 47 2.19 -10.11 -12.30
C PRO A 47 1.63 -9.96 -10.87
N PRO A 48 1.89 -10.87 -9.91
CA PRO A 48 1.46 -10.69 -8.52
C PRO A 48 2.04 -9.44 -7.85
N ALA A 49 3.27 -9.05 -8.20
CA ALA A 49 3.87 -7.83 -7.66
C ALA A 49 3.14 -6.56 -8.16
N ILE A 50 2.79 -6.50 -9.45
CA ILE A 50 2.00 -5.38 -9.99
C ILE A 50 0.61 -5.33 -9.35
N ILE A 51 -0.08 -6.47 -9.25
CA ILE A 51 -1.41 -6.54 -8.62
C ILE A 51 -1.33 -6.07 -7.17
N SER A 52 -0.37 -6.60 -6.42
CA SER A 52 -0.12 -6.18 -5.04
C SER A 52 0.11 -4.68 -4.92
N PHE A 53 0.90 -4.09 -5.82
CA PHE A 53 1.17 -2.66 -5.80
C PHE A 53 -0.11 -1.84 -5.91
N LEU A 54 -0.95 -2.17 -6.89
CA LEU A 54 -2.22 -1.50 -7.12
C LEU A 54 -3.18 -1.66 -5.93
N MET A 55 -3.22 -2.85 -5.34
CA MET A 55 -4.02 -3.14 -4.15
C MET A 55 -3.59 -2.29 -2.96
N MET A 56 -2.28 -2.21 -2.69
CA MET A 56 -1.72 -1.39 -1.60
C MET A 56 -1.85 0.12 -1.85
N LEU A 57 -1.82 0.57 -3.12
CA LEU A 57 -2.05 1.97 -3.48
C LEU A 57 -3.50 2.41 -3.26
N SER A 58 -4.47 1.52 -3.46
CA SER A 58 -5.90 1.88 -3.39
C SER A 58 -6.35 2.56 -2.08
N PRO A 59 -6.02 2.05 -0.86
CA PRO A 59 -6.31 2.75 0.38
C PRO A 59 -5.55 4.07 0.56
N LEU A 60 -4.34 4.18 0.01
CA LEU A 60 -3.56 5.41 0.09
C LEU A 60 -4.21 6.53 -0.72
N ILE A 61 -4.62 6.22 -1.95
CA ILE A 61 -5.33 7.15 -2.84
C ILE A 61 -6.64 7.59 -2.20
N SER A 62 -7.46 6.64 -1.73
CA SER A 62 -8.73 6.96 -1.07
C SER A 62 -8.51 7.90 0.12
N ARG A 63 -7.50 7.63 0.95
CA ARG A 63 -7.19 8.46 2.11
C ARG A 63 -6.74 9.87 1.74
N THR A 64 -5.91 10.02 0.71
CA THR A 64 -5.47 11.34 0.22
C THR A 64 -6.58 12.15 -0.44
N ILE A 65 -7.64 11.52 -0.95
CA ILE A 65 -8.82 12.22 -1.48
C ILE A 65 -9.68 12.76 -0.33
N GLN A 66 -9.80 12.02 0.76
CA GLN A 66 -10.68 12.38 1.88
C GLN A 66 -10.02 13.32 2.90
N VAL A 67 -8.71 13.20 3.06
CA VAL A 67 -7.94 13.95 4.06
C VAL A 67 -6.91 14.83 3.35
N PRO A 68 -6.95 16.16 3.57
CA PRO A 68 -5.94 17.08 3.07
C PRO A 68 -4.53 16.61 3.41
N PHE A 69 -3.61 16.74 2.43
CA PHE A 69 -2.28 16.16 2.56
C PHE A 69 -1.49 16.77 3.73
N GLU A 70 -1.79 18.02 4.07
CA GLU A 70 -1.20 18.82 5.16
C GLU A 70 -1.50 18.25 6.54
N LEU A 71 -2.57 17.46 6.67
CA LEU A 71 -2.97 16.84 7.94
C LEU A 71 -2.25 15.51 8.20
N PHE A 72 -1.55 14.95 7.21
CA PHE A 72 -0.75 13.76 7.43
C PHE A 72 0.55 14.10 8.17
N ASN A 73 0.84 13.31 9.20
CA ASN A 73 2.11 13.40 9.90
C ASN A 73 3.27 13.07 8.94
N TYR A 74 4.21 14.02 8.81
CA TYR A 74 5.36 13.90 7.91
C TYR A 74 6.18 12.62 8.15
N LEU A 75 6.52 12.34 9.42
CA LEU A 75 7.36 11.21 9.79
C LEU A 75 6.62 9.88 9.74
N LEU A 76 5.37 9.83 10.21
CA LEU A 76 4.62 8.59 10.39
C LEU A 76 3.82 8.16 9.16
N PHE A 77 3.58 9.06 8.20
CA PHE A 77 2.81 8.76 7.00
C PHE A 77 3.54 9.16 5.71
N GLN A 78 3.98 10.41 5.58
CA GLN A 78 4.53 10.90 4.30
C GLN A 78 5.85 10.21 3.91
N ILE A 79 6.80 10.06 4.85
CA ILE A 79 8.06 9.34 4.57
C ILE A 79 7.80 7.87 4.20
N PRO A 80 7.06 7.06 5.00
CA PRO A 80 6.71 5.69 4.61
C PRO A 80 6.02 5.60 3.25
N LEU A 81 5.10 6.53 2.97
CA LEU A 81 4.41 6.61 1.69
C LEU A 81 5.36 6.87 0.53
N ALA A 82 6.28 7.84 0.67
CA ALA A 82 7.26 8.15 -0.35
C ALA A 82 8.20 6.97 -0.63
N ILE A 83 8.68 6.30 0.41
CA ILE A 83 9.50 5.08 0.30
C ILE A 83 8.70 3.99 -0.44
N PHE A 84 7.42 3.84 -0.14
CA PHE A 84 6.57 2.85 -0.81
C PHE A 84 6.37 3.17 -2.31
N ILE A 85 5.99 4.42 -2.64
CA ILE A 85 5.74 4.86 -4.02
C ILE A 85 6.99 4.75 -4.90
N ILE A 86 8.18 4.98 -4.35
CA ILE A 86 9.44 4.91 -5.10
C ILE A 86 10.01 3.49 -5.09
N GLY A 87 10.09 2.89 -3.91
CA GLY A 87 10.75 1.61 -3.68
C GLY A 87 9.99 0.43 -4.29
N TYR A 88 8.65 0.45 -4.26
CA TYR A 88 7.88 -0.67 -4.78
C TYR A 88 8.03 -0.81 -6.30
N PRO A 89 7.82 0.23 -7.14
CA PRO A 89 8.08 0.15 -8.58
C PRO A 89 9.53 -0.22 -8.91
N ALA A 90 10.50 0.33 -8.18
CA ALA A 90 11.91 -0.03 -8.34
C ALA A 90 12.12 -1.53 -8.11
N SER A 91 11.50 -2.11 -7.08
CA SER A 91 11.57 -3.54 -6.81
C SER A 91 10.97 -4.39 -7.93
N VAL A 92 9.85 -3.96 -8.53
CA VAL A 92 9.23 -4.65 -9.67
C VAL A 92 10.14 -4.63 -10.89
N ILE A 93 10.74 -3.47 -11.21
CA ILE A 93 11.69 -3.32 -12.32
C ILE A 93 12.90 -4.26 -12.14
N LEU A 94 13.45 -4.35 -10.94
CA LEU A 94 14.55 -5.26 -10.63
C LEU A 94 14.14 -6.73 -10.81
N THR A 95 12.92 -7.10 -10.41
CA THR A 95 12.39 -8.45 -10.64
C THR A 95 12.27 -8.76 -12.13
N VAL A 96 11.76 -7.82 -12.94
CA VAL A 96 11.67 -7.97 -14.41
C VAL A 96 13.06 -8.21 -15.01
N LYS A 97 14.05 -7.38 -14.67
CA LYS A 97 15.44 -7.54 -15.16
C LYS A 97 16.00 -8.91 -14.81
N ARG A 98 15.85 -9.31 -13.55
CA ARG A 98 16.35 -10.61 -13.06
C ARG A 98 15.68 -11.81 -13.73
N GLN A 99 14.41 -11.68 -14.12
CA GLN A 99 13.73 -12.73 -14.87
C GLN A 99 14.28 -12.83 -16.29
N ASN A 100 14.46 -11.70 -16.98
CA ASN A 100 15.02 -11.67 -18.34
C ASN A 100 16.44 -12.26 -18.39
N GLU A 101 17.27 -12.01 -17.38
CA GLU A 101 18.61 -12.61 -17.25
C GLU A 101 18.60 -14.13 -17.05
N LYS A 102 17.52 -14.70 -16.52
CA LYS A 102 17.39 -16.16 -16.32
C LYS A 102 16.86 -16.90 -17.56
N THR A 103 16.18 -16.19 -18.46
CA THR A 103 15.63 -16.75 -19.70
C THR A 103 16.54 -16.55 -20.92
N ALA A 104 17.63 -15.79 -20.79
CA ALA A 104 18.69 -15.61 -21.79
C ALA A 104 19.79 -16.68 -21.62
#